data_AF-X0WSB1-F1
#
_entry.id   AF-X0WSB1-F1
#
_cell.length_a   1.000
_cell.length_b   1.000
_cell.length_c   1.000
_cell.angle_alpha   90.00
_cell.angle_beta   90.00
_cell.angle_gamma   90.00
#
_symmetry.space_group_name_H-M   'P 1'
#
loop_
_entity.id
_entity.type
_entity.pdbx_description
1 polymer ?
#
loop_
_entity_poly.entity_id
_entity_poly.type
_entity_poly.pdbx_seq_one_letter_code
_entity_poly.pdbx_strand_id
1 'polypeptide(L)'
;MTYHTRYLSALCGCAVKAGLGATAGIAYLLTGSVDSVGMAIQNMAGTITGLICDGGKEGCSLKLAASASAAVQSALLATKGMRVPSDNGIVAEKVEETIHNIGRVCQAMVMTDVEIVRIMADKAT
;
A
#
# COMPACT_ATOMS: atom_id res chain seq x y z
N MET A 1 4.28 -1.17 9.72
CA MET A 1 3.02 -1.13 8.96
C MET A 1 1.80 -1.60 9.78
N THR A 2 1.70 -2.88 10.18
CA THR A 2 0.53 -3.41 10.94
C THR A 2 0.32 -2.69 12.28
N TYR A 3 1.37 -2.24 12.94
CA TYR A 3 1.23 -1.45 14.18
C TYR A 3 0.40 -0.16 14.00
N HIS A 4 0.48 0.48 12.82
CA HIS A 4 -0.25 1.73 12.53
C HIS A 4 -1.59 1.50 11.81
N THR A 5 -1.81 0.29 11.27
CA THR A 5 -3.01 -0.07 10.48
C THR A 5 -3.74 -1.21 11.18
N ARG A 6 -4.99 -1.00 11.61
CA ARG A 6 -5.77 -2.01 12.35
C ARG A 6 -5.88 -3.32 11.54
N TYR A 7 -6.14 -4.44 12.23
CA TYR A 7 -6.34 -5.74 11.58
C TYR A 7 -7.59 -5.77 10.68
N LEU A 8 -8.60 -4.97 11.03
CA LEU A 8 -9.82 -4.78 10.24
C LEU A 8 -9.88 -3.31 9.76
N SER A 9 -10.00 -3.12 8.44
CA SER A 9 -10.17 -1.81 7.81
C SER A 9 -10.56 -1.98 6.34
N ALA A 10 -11.13 -0.92 5.74
CA ALA A 10 -11.39 -0.86 4.30
C ALA A 10 -10.11 -0.77 3.43
N LEU A 11 -8.90 -0.67 4.00
CA LEU A 11 -7.65 -0.78 3.25
C LEU A 11 -7.35 -2.26 2.91
N CYS A 12 -7.05 -2.60 1.65
CA CYS A 12 -6.64 -3.97 1.28
C CYS A 12 -5.25 -4.26 1.84
N GLY A 13 -5.22 -4.96 2.97
CA GLY A 13 -3.97 -5.45 3.58
C GLY A 13 -3.19 -6.35 2.63
N CYS A 14 -3.92 -7.18 1.87
CA CYS A 14 -3.42 -8.03 0.79
C CYS A 14 -2.49 -7.32 -0.19
N ALA A 15 -2.95 -6.23 -0.79
CA ALA A 15 -2.23 -5.49 -1.81
C ALA A 15 -1.27 -4.50 -1.16
N VAL A 16 -1.76 -3.68 -0.22
CA VAL A 16 -0.98 -2.56 0.31
C VAL A 16 0.12 -3.04 1.24
N LYS A 17 -0.20 -3.86 2.26
CA LYS A 17 0.80 -4.32 3.23
C LYS A 17 1.80 -5.28 2.57
N ALA A 18 1.33 -6.25 1.79
CA ALA A 18 2.24 -7.18 1.11
C ALA A 18 3.03 -6.50 -0.01
N GLY A 19 2.42 -5.59 -0.77
CA GLY A 19 3.07 -4.84 -1.83
C GLY A 19 4.22 -3.98 -1.33
N LEU A 20 4.04 -3.23 -0.23
CA LEU A 20 5.11 -2.47 0.41
C LEU A 20 6.29 -3.37 0.83
N GLY A 21 6.00 -4.54 1.43
CA GLY A 21 7.02 -5.51 1.82
C GLY A 21 7.74 -6.15 0.64
N ALA A 22 7.00 -6.52 -0.41
CA ALA A 22 7.54 -7.10 -1.62
C ALA A 22 8.47 -6.11 -2.34
N THR A 23 8.03 -4.86 -2.53
CA THR A 23 8.85 -3.79 -3.09
C THR A 23 10.14 -3.57 -2.30
N ALA A 24 10.06 -3.55 -0.97
CA ALA A 24 11.23 -3.40 -0.12
C ALA A 24 12.25 -4.54 -0.36
N GLY A 25 11.77 -5.79 -0.39
CA GLY A 25 12.61 -6.95 -0.68
C GLY A 25 13.24 -6.90 -2.07
N ILE A 26 12.45 -6.57 -3.10
CA ILE A 26 12.93 -6.45 -4.49
C ILE A 26 14.00 -5.36 -4.59
N ALA A 27 13.74 -4.17 -4.03
CA ALA A 27 14.69 -3.06 -4.07
C ALA A 27 16.02 -3.40 -3.37
N TYR A 28 15.95 -4.09 -2.22
CA TYR A 28 17.12 -4.56 -1.51
C TYR A 28 17.92 -5.57 -2.33
N LEU A 29 17.26 -6.57 -2.92
CA LEU A 29 17.93 -7.58 -3.75
C LEU A 29 18.60 -6.98 -4.99
N LEU A 30 18.02 -5.95 -5.58
CA LEU A 30 18.56 -5.31 -6.79
C LEU A 30 19.71 -4.34 -6.51
N THR A 31 19.77 -3.73 -5.32
CA THR A 31 20.69 -2.62 -5.04
C THR A 31 21.62 -2.84 -3.85
N GLY A 32 21.26 -3.73 -2.93
CA GLY A 32 21.93 -3.88 -1.62
C GLY A 32 21.81 -2.65 -0.70
N SER A 33 21.02 -1.63 -1.07
CA SER A 33 20.96 -0.34 -0.38
C SER A 33 19.64 -0.16 0.38
N VAL A 34 19.74 0.22 1.66
CA VAL A 34 18.59 0.56 2.50
C VAL A 34 17.94 1.87 2.04
N ASP A 35 18.70 2.81 1.47
CA ASP A 35 18.16 4.06 0.96
C ASP A 35 17.24 3.80 -0.26
N SER A 36 17.67 2.93 -1.17
CA SER A 36 16.85 2.47 -2.29
C SER A 36 15.59 1.76 -1.82
N VAL A 37 15.66 1.00 -0.73
CA VAL A 37 14.48 0.38 -0.10
C VAL A 37 13.50 1.45 0.36
N GLY A 38 13.97 2.50 1.04
CA GLY A 38 13.11 3.59 1.49
C GLY A 38 12.41 4.32 0.34
N MET A 39 13.16 4.65 -0.71
CA MET A 39 12.63 5.24 -1.94
C MET A 39 11.57 4.36 -2.60
N ALA A 40 11.82 3.06 -2.66
CA ALA A 40 10.89 2.10 -3.26
C ALA A 40 9.59 2.00 -2.44
N ILE A 41 9.69 1.98 -1.11
CA ILE A 41 8.53 1.99 -0.22
C ILE A 41 7.71 3.27 -0.39
N GLN A 42 8.35 4.43 -0.51
CA GLN A 42 7.67 5.72 -0.75
C GLN A 42 6.94 5.73 -2.11
N ASN A 43 7.57 5.21 -3.16
CA ASN A 43 6.93 5.03 -4.47
C ASN A 43 5.69 4.13 -4.38
N MET A 44 5.82 3.02 -3.67
CA MET A 44 4.74 2.05 -3.52
C MET A 44 3.58 2.63 -2.69
N ALA A 45 3.89 3.37 -1.62
CA ALA A 45 2.91 4.11 -0.82
C ALA A 45 2.13 5.12 -1.67
N GLY A 46 2.81 5.88 -2.53
CA GLY A 46 2.17 6.81 -3.46
C GLY A 46 1.29 6.11 -4.51
N THR A 47 1.59 4.86 -4.87
CA THR A 47 0.92 4.16 -5.97
C THR A 47 -0.36 3.45 -5.54
N ILE A 48 -0.33 2.69 -4.43
CA ILE A 48 -1.40 1.72 -4.13
C ILE A 48 -2.14 1.94 -2.81
N THR A 49 -1.81 2.98 -2.03
CA THR A 49 -2.45 3.18 -0.71
C THR A 49 -3.98 3.26 -0.76
N GLY A 50 -4.57 3.70 -1.88
CA GLY A 50 -6.03 3.80 -2.03
C GLY A 50 -6.75 2.47 -2.31
N LEU A 51 -6.06 1.32 -2.41
CA LEU A 51 -6.72 0.06 -2.74
C LEU A 51 -7.63 -0.42 -1.60
N ILE A 52 -8.92 -0.51 -1.89
CA ILE A 52 -9.96 -0.88 -0.93
C ILE A 52 -10.12 -2.40 -0.81
N CYS A 53 -10.38 -2.88 0.41
CA CYS A 53 -10.76 -4.25 0.72
C CYS A 53 -12.29 -4.41 0.70
N ASP A 54 -12.82 -5.19 -0.25
CA ASP A 54 -14.25 -5.48 -0.43
C ASP A 54 -14.53 -7.00 -0.45
N GLY A 55 -13.60 -7.79 0.09
CA GLY A 55 -13.70 -9.25 0.22
C GLY A 55 -12.78 -10.06 -0.71
N GLY A 56 -12.62 -11.34 -0.38
CA GLY A 56 -11.76 -12.28 -1.10
C GLY A 56 -12.46 -12.95 -2.29
N LYS A 57 -12.78 -12.18 -3.34
CA LYS A 57 -13.36 -12.68 -4.61
C LYS A 57 -12.37 -12.48 -5.77
N GLU A 58 -12.83 -12.63 -7.01
CA GLU A 58 -12.02 -12.36 -8.22
C GLU A 58 -11.35 -10.97 -8.21
N GLY A 59 -12.01 -9.96 -7.63
CA GLY A 59 -11.39 -8.63 -7.46
C GLY A 59 -10.11 -8.64 -6.63
N CYS A 60 -9.94 -9.60 -5.70
CA CYS A 60 -8.74 -9.76 -4.90
C CYS A 60 -7.54 -10.18 -5.77
N SER A 61 -7.72 -11.13 -6.70
CA SER A 61 -6.65 -11.57 -7.60
C SER A 61 -6.19 -10.44 -8.52
N LEU A 62 -7.12 -9.63 -9.03
CA LEU A 62 -6.82 -8.44 -9.84
C LEU A 62 -6.06 -7.38 -9.04
N LYS A 63 -6.48 -7.09 -7.80
CA LYS A 63 -5.78 -6.16 -6.90
C LYS A 63 -4.37 -6.62 -6.57
N LEU A 64 -4.18 -7.93 -6.34
CA LEU A 64 -2.88 -8.54 -6.13
C LEU A 64 -1.99 -8.45 -7.38
N ALA A 65 -2.52 -8.72 -8.57
CA ALA A 65 -1.78 -8.60 -9.83
C ALA A 65 -1.31 -7.15 -10.07
N ALA A 66 -2.20 -6.17 -9.89
CA ALA A 66 -1.87 -4.75 -9.98
C ALA A 66 -0.79 -4.37 -8.95
N SER A 67 -0.93 -4.82 -7.70
CA SER A 67 0.05 -4.59 -6.64
C SER A 67 1.41 -5.22 -6.95
N ALA A 68 1.45 -6.44 -7.49
CA ALA A 68 2.71 -7.10 -7.84
C ALA A 68 3.44 -6.36 -8.96
N SER A 69 2.70 -5.91 -9.98
CA SER A 69 3.26 -5.11 -11.08
C SER A 69 3.81 -3.77 -10.58
N ALA A 70 3.01 -3.04 -9.79
CA ALA A 70 3.42 -1.80 -9.15
C ALA A 70 4.64 -1.99 -8.23
N ALA A 71 4.75 -3.15 -7.59
CA ALA A 71 5.83 -3.43 -6.66
C ALA A 71 7.19 -3.47 -7.36
N VAL A 72 7.25 -4.18 -8.50
CA VAL A 72 8.43 -4.29 -9.35
C VAL A 72 8.78 -2.93 -9.94
N GLN A 73 7.78 -2.21 -10.47
CA GLN A 73 8.00 -0.88 -11.04
C GLN A 73 8.56 0.11 -10.01
N SER A 74 7.98 0.15 -8.80
CA SER A 74 8.43 1.03 -7.71
C SER A 74 9.87 0.77 -7.30
N ALA A 75 10.27 -0.50 -7.24
CA ALA A 75 11.65 -0.90 -6.96
C ALA A 75 12.62 -0.52 -8.09
N LEU A 76 12.23 -0.71 -9.35
CA LEU A 76 13.03 -0.32 -10.52
C LEU A 76 13.19 1.21 -10.65
N LEU A 77 12.21 1.99 -10.21
CA LEU A 77 12.34 3.45 -10.12
C LEU A 77 13.36 3.83 -9.05
N ALA A 78 13.31 3.17 -7.90
CA ALA A 78 14.25 3.42 -6.81
C ALA A 78 15.70 3.07 -7.19
N THR A 79 15.93 2.02 -8.00
CA THR A 79 17.29 1.70 -8.48
C THR A 79 17.88 2.78 -9.39
N LYS A 80 17.04 3.64 -9.97
CA LYS A 80 17.43 4.80 -10.77
C LYS A 80 17.48 6.10 -9.96
N GLY A 81 17.38 6.03 -8.63
CA GLY A 81 17.36 7.22 -7.79
C GLY A 81 16.07 8.03 -7.90
N MET A 82 14.97 7.42 -8.36
CA MET A 82 13.66 8.08 -8.43
C MET A 82 12.77 7.70 -7.25
N ARG A 83 12.29 8.72 -6.52
CA ARG A 83 11.24 8.59 -5.51
C ARG A 83 10.12 9.61 -5.72
N VAL A 84 8.93 9.29 -5.25
CA VAL A 84 7.87 10.29 -5.03
C VAL A 84 8.41 11.34 -4.06
N PRO A 85 8.37 12.63 -4.41
CA PRO A 85 8.78 13.72 -3.52
C PRO A 85 8.08 13.65 -2.17
N SER A 86 8.79 14.01 -1.09
CA SER A 86 8.32 13.89 0.30
C SER A 86 7.28 14.94 0.69
N ASP A 87 7.02 15.92 -0.17
CA ASP A 87 5.97 16.92 -0.05
C ASP A 87 4.68 16.54 -0.82
N ASN A 88 4.66 15.37 -1.48
CA ASN A 88 3.51 14.90 -2.24
C ASN A 88 2.60 13.97 -1.41
N GLY A 89 1.40 14.47 -1.09
CA GLY A 89 0.30 13.66 -0.57
C GLY A 89 0.60 13.04 0.79
N ILE A 90 0.57 11.71 0.87
CA ILE A 90 0.80 10.95 2.12
C ILE A 90 2.26 10.54 2.33
N VAL A 91 3.10 10.73 1.32
CA VAL A 91 4.53 10.40 1.37
C VAL A 91 5.23 11.46 2.22
N ALA A 92 6.17 11.03 3.05
CA ALA A 92 6.97 11.88 3.93
C ALA A 92 8.46 11.56 3.75
N GLU A 93 9.35 12.39 4.30
CA GLU A 93 10.81 12.20 4.16
C GLU A 93 11.26 10.85 4.72
N LYS A 94 10.71 10.46 5.87
CA LYS A 94 10.97 9.15 6.47
C LYS A 94 9.91 8.14 6.08
N VAL A 95 10.34 6.89 5.90
CA VAL A 95 9.45 5.77 5.59
C VAL A 95 8.45 5.53 6.71
N GLU A 96 8.89 5.66 7.96
CA GLU A 96 8.07 5.49 9.16
C GLU A 96 6.94 6.51 9.20
N GLU A 97 7.22 7.77 8.83
CA GLU A 97 6.24 8.84 8.75
C GLU A 97 5.24 8.60 7.61
N THR A 98 5.70 8.10 6.47
CA THR A 98 4.82 7.66 5.37
C THR A 98 3.88 6.55 5.83
N ILE A 99 4.41 5.53 6.51
CA ILE A 99 3.62 4.43 7.07
C ILE A 99 2.63 4.94 8.13
N HIS A 100 3.02 5.91 8.94
CA HIS A 100 2.15 6.56 9.91
C HIS A 100 0.98 7.28 9.23
N ASN A 101 1.26 8.02 8.14
CA ASN A 101 0.23 8.68 7.34
C ASN A 101 -0.75 7.67 6.72
N ILE A 102 -0.27 6.53 6.19
CA ILE A 102 -1.15 5.45 5.73
C ILE A 102 -2.02 4.93 6.88
N GLY A 103 -1.44 4.80 8.09
CA GLY A 103 -2.18 4.44 9.30
C GLY A 103 -3.32 5.41 9.63
N ARG A 104 -3.08 6.72 9.51
CA ARG A 104 -4.10 7.76 9.71
C ARG A 104 -5.22 7.65 8.67
N VAL A 105 -4.89 7.45 7.40
CA VAL A 105 -5.88 7.23 6.33
C VAL A 105 -6.72 5.98 6.62
N CYS A 106 -6.07 4.87 6.95
CA CYS A 106 -6.74 3.62 7.32
C CYS A 106 -7.74 3.80 8.47
N GLN A 107 -7.40 4.59 9.49
CA GLN A 107 -8.29 4.92 10.60
C GLN A 107 -9.47 5.83 10.19
N ALA A 108 -9.28 6.70 9.20
CA ALA A 108 -10.36 7.53 8.66
C ALA A 108 -11.36 6.74 7.81
N MET A 109 -10.97 5.58 7.27
CA MET A 109 -11.82 4.74 6.41
C MET A 109 -12.85 3.89 7.17
N VAL A 110 -13.15 4.17 8.45
CA VAL A 110 -14.15 3.42 9.23
C VAL A 110 -15.54 3.49 8.58
N MET A 111 -15.96 4.66 8.10
CA MET A 111 -17.24 4.80 7.41
C MET A 111 -17.24 4.12 6.04
N THR A 112 -16.09 4.09 5.37
CA THR A 112 -15.91 3.34 4.11
C THR A 112 -16.10 1.85 4.34
N ASP A 113 -15.55 1.30 5.43
CA ASP A 113 -15.71 -0.11 5.82
C ASP A 113 -17.18 -0.47 6.06
N VAL A 114 -17.90 0.38 6.80
CA VAL A 114 -19.35 0.22 7.04
C VAL A 114 -20.13 0.17 5.74
N GLU A 115 -19.83 1.07 4.80
CA GLU A 115 -20.55 1.15 3.53
C GLU A 115 -20.27 -0.06 2.63
N ILE A 116 -19.01 -0.53 2.59
CA ILE A 116 -18.66 -1.76 1.88
C ILE A 116 -19.46 -2.95 2.41
N VAL A 117 -19.56 -3.08 3.73
CA VAL A 117 -20.33 -4.15 4.37
C VAL A 117 -21.82 -4.06 4.02
N ARG A 118 -22.40 -2.85 3.98
CA ARG A 118 -23.79 -2.65 3.55
C ARG A 118 -24.00 -3.10 2.11
N ILE A 119 -23.15 -2.65 1.19
CA ILE A 119 -23.19 -3.06 -0.22
C ILE A 119 -23.07 -4.58 -0.37
N MET A 120 -22.26 -5.23 0.48
CA MET A 120 -22.13 -6.69 0.49
C MET A 120 -23.40 -7.38 1.01
N ALA A 121 -24.03 -6.84 2.05
CA ALA A 121 -25.26 -7.37 2.63
C ALA A 121 -26.45 -7.25 1.66
N ASP A 122 -26.59 -6.11 0.97
CA ASP A 122 -27.67 -5.86 0.01
C ASP A 122 -27.61 -6.82 -1.20
N LYS A 123 -26.45 -7.39 -1.50
CA LYS A 123 -26.27 -8.40 -2.56
C LYS A 123 -26.57 -9.83 -2.11
N ALA A 124 -26.70 -10.06 -0.81
CA ALA A 124 -26.97 -11.38 -0.23
C ALA A 124 -28.48 -11.64 -0.05
N THR A 125 -29.31 -10.61 -0.19
CA THR A 125 -30.77 -10.66 -0.29
C THR A 125 -31.22 -10.70 -1.74
#